data_AF-A0A965E6R0-F1
#
_entry.id   AF-A0A965E6R0-F1
#
_cell.length_a   1.000
_cell.length_b   1.000
_cell.length_c   1.000
_cell.angle_alpha   90.00
_cell.angle_beta   90.00
_cell.angle_gamma   90.00
#
_symmetry.space_group_name_H-M   'P 1'
#
loop_
_entity.id
_entity.type
_entity.pdbx_description
1 polymer ?
#
loop_
_entity_poly.entity_id
_entity_poly.type
_entity_poly.pdbx_seq_one_letter_code
_entity_poly.pdbx_strand_id
1 'polypeptide(L)' 'MSTPRDLSDVLDRLRAVSEDLADHAIAVLSEASREGQTKRPAEERAITQARRAVEKAIATLESVQRQA' A
#
# COMPACT_ATOMS: atom_id res chain seq x y z
N MET A 1 -18.30 -22.19 10.01
CA MET A 1 -17.11 -21.99 10.86
C MET A 1 -16.11 -21.20 10.02
N SER A 2 -15.76 -19.99 10.43
CA SER A 2 -14.74 -19.20 9.71
C SER A 2 -13.38 -19.88 9.95
N THR A 3 -12.81 -20.47 8.90
CA THR A 3 -11.45 -21.02 8.93
C THR A 3 -10.49 -19.94 9.45
N PRO A 4 -9.55 -20.27 10.36
CA PRO A 4 -8.50 -19.33 10.72
C PRO A 4 -7.83 -18.86 9.43
N ARG A 5 -7.91 -17.55 9.19
CA ARG A 5 -7.40 -16.97 7.96
C ARG A 5 -5.89 -17.13 7.98
N ASP A 6 -5.33 -17.85 7.02
CA ASP A 6 -3.89 -18.07 6.98
C ASP A 6 -3.18 -16.70 6.88
N LEU A 7 -2.05 -16.58 7.56
CA LEU A 7 -1.22 -15.39 7.50
C LEU A 7 -0.76 -15.10 6.07
N SER A 8 -0.62 -16.15 5.24
CA SER A 8 -0.40 -16.06 3.79
C SER A 8 -1.50 -15.27 3.09
N ASP A 9 -2.78 -15.55 3.37
CA ASP A 9 -3.92 -14.80 2.80
C ASP A 9 -3.90 -13.33 3.23
N VAL A 10 -3.42 -13.05 4.44
CA VAL A 10 -3.27 -11.67 4.94
C VAL A 10 -2.16 -10.95 4.18
N LEU A 11 -1.01 -11.59 3.98
CA LEU A 11 0.10 -11.05 3.20
C LEU A 11 -0.32 -10.73 1.76
N ASP A 12 -1.03 -11.65 1.10
CA ASP A 12 -1.44 -11.44 -0.29
C ASP A 12 -2.42 -10.27 -0.43
N ARG A 13 -3.36 -10.12 0.51
CA ARG A 13 -4.23 -8.94 0.54
C ARG A 13 -3.47 -7.65 0.81
N LEU A 14 -2.49 -7.66 1.72
CA LEU A 14 -1.69 -6.47 2.00
C LEU A 14 -0.85 -6.07 0.78
N ARG A 15 -0.30 -7.05 0.04
CA ARG A 15 0.42 -6.80 -1.22
C ARG A 15 -0.48 -6.16 -2.26
N ALA A 16 -1.67 -6.73 -2.48
CA ALA A 16 -2.67 -6.15 -3.37
C ALA A 16 -3.04 -4.70 -2.99
N VAL A 17 -3.29 -4.44 -1.69
CA VAL A 17 -3.56 -3.08 -1.20
C VAL A 17 -2.37 -2.15 -1.43
N SER A 18 -1.13 -2.63 -1.28
CA SER A 18 0.07 -1.82 -1.54
C SER A 18 0.18 -1.44 -3.02
N GLU A 19 -0.18 -2.35 -3.93
CA GLU A 19 -0.23 -2.10 -5.39
C GLU A 19 -1.33 -1.09 -5.72
N ASP A 20 -2.55 -1.29 -5.20
CA ASP A 20 -3.67 -0.36 -5.41
C ASP A 20 -3.32 1.07 -4.95
N LEU A 21 -2.65 1.20 -3.80
CA LEU A 21 -2.19 2.51 -3.30
C LEU A 21 -1.11 3.11 -4.20
N ALA A 22 -0.25 2.31 -4.82
CA ALA A 22 0.75 2.79 -5.77
C ALA A 22 0.07 3.36 -7.03
N ASP A 23 -0.87 2.62 -7.60
CA ASP A 23 -1.61 3.02 -8.79
C ASP A 23 -2.43 4.29 -8.53
N HIS A 24 -3.06 4.38 -7.36
CA HIS A 24 -3.82 5.57 -6.98
C HIS A 24 -2.91 6.80 -6.80
N ALA A 25 -1.73 6.64 -6.19
CA ALA A 25 -0.76 7.74 -6.09
C ALA A 25 -0.32 8.24 -7.49
N ILE A 26 -0.07 7.32 -8.43
CA ILE A 26 0.28 7.67 -9.82
C ILE A 26 -0.86 8.41 -10.52
N ALA A 27 -2.11 7.97 -10.32
CA ALA A 27 -3.28 8.64 -10.87
C ALA A 27 -3.39 10.09 -10.36
N VAL A 28 -3.21 10.31 -9.05
CA VAL A 28 -3.24 11.66 -8.46
C VAL A 28 -2.10 12.55 -8.98
N LEU A 29 -0.89 12.02 -9.14
CA LEU A 29 0.23 12.77 -9.77
C LEU A 29 -0.09 13.13 -11.22
N SER A 30 -0.66 12.19 -11.97
CA SER A 30 -0.99 12.37 -13.38
C SER A 30 -2.05 13.44 -13.57
N GLU A 31 -3.08 13.47 -12.72
CA GLU A 31 -4.12 14.49 -12.75
C GLU A 31 -3.58 15.86 -12.36
N ALA A 32 -2.81 15.94 -11.27
CA ALA A 32 -2.17 17.20 -10.87
C ALA A 32 -1.26 17.77 -11.97
N SER A 33 -0.54 16.91 -12.70
CA SER A 33 0.27 17.32 -13.85
C SER A 33 -0.59 17.86 -15.00
N ARG A 34 -1.75 17.27 -15.28
CA ARG A 34 -2.68 17.73 -16.33
C ARG A 34 -3.28 19.09 -16.01
N GLU A 35 -3.54 19.34 -14.73
CA GLU A 35 -4.01 20.63 -14.22
C GLU A 35 -2.91 21.70 -14.12
N GLY A 36 -1.67 21.36 -14.48
CA GLY A 36 -0.53 22.28 -14.42
C GLY A 36 -0.04 22.58 -13.00
N GLN A 37 -0.38 21.75 -12.02
CA GLN A 37 0.11 21.90 -10.66
C GLN A 37 1.61 21.62 -10.60
N THR A 38 2.36 22.48 -9.92
CA THR A 38 3.81 22.36 -9.76
C THR A 38 4.23 21.80 -8.40
N LYS A 39 3.26 21.62 -7.48
CA LYS A 39 3.48 21.08 -6.14
C LYS A 39 2.88 19.69 -6.02
N ARG A 40 3.58 18.81 -5.31
CA ARG A 40 3.08 17.47 -4.95
C ARG A 40 1.78 17.60 -4.14
N PRO A 41 0.65 17.01 -4.60
CA PRO A 41 -0.63 17.06 -3.90
C PRO A 41 -0.58 16.49 -2.49
N ALA A 42 -1.35 17.05 -1.57
CA ALA A 42 -1.41 16.57 -0.19
C ALA A 42 -2.00 15.14 -0.11
N GLU A 43 -3.00 14.85 -0.94
CA GLU A 43 -3.64 13.54 -1.06
C GLU A 43 -2.62 12.46 -1.46
N GLU A 44 -1.84 12.71 -2.51
CA GLU A 44 -0.83 11.76 -2.96
C GLU A 44 0.27 11.51 -1.90
N ARG A 45 0.64 12.54 -1.14
CA ARG A 45 1.56 12.36 0.00
C ARG A 45 0.97 11.42 1.04
N ALA A 46 -0.32 11.56 1.37
CA ALA A 46 -1.01 10.70 2.31
C ALA A 46 -1.12 9.25 1.79
N ILE A 47 -1.44 9.06 0.51
CA ILE A 47 -1.50 7.74 -0.13
C ILE A 47 -0.13 7.05 -0.09
N THR A 48 0.94 7.77 -0.43
CA THR A 48 2.31 7.22 -0.33
C THR A 48 2.68 6.83 1.10
N GLN A 49 2.28 7.63 2.10
CA GLN A 49 2.51 7.30 3.51
C GLN A 49 1.74 6.04 3.93
N ALA A 50 0.48 5.92 3.51
CA ALA A 50 -0.33 4.72 3.76
C ALA A 50 0.32 3.49 3.14
N ARG A 51 0.77 3.58 1.88
CA ARG A 51 1.48 2.48 1.20
C ARG A 51 2.71 2.03 1.98
N ARG A 52 3.55 2.96 2.43
CA ARG A 52 4.75 2.64 3.23
C ARG A 52 4.40 1.94 4.55
N ALA A 53 3.28 2.32 5.18
CA ALA A 53 2.81 1.65 6.38
C ALA A 53 2.37 0.20 6.09
N VAL A 54 1.72 -0.04 4.95
CA VAL A 54 1.36 -1.39 4.48
C VAL A 54 2.59 -2.23 4.15
N GLU A 55 3.57 -1.67 3.43
CA GLU A 55 4.85 -2.34 3.12
C GLU A 55 5.59 -2.74 4.41
N LYS A 56 5.58 -1.86 5.42
CA LYS A 56 6.16 -2.18 6.74
C LYS A 56 5.41 -3.31 7.45
N ALA A 57 4.08 -3.35 7.35
CA ALA A 57 3.29 -4.44 7.90
C ALA A 57 3.64 -5.78 7.21
N ILE A 58 3.72 -5.79 5.88
CA ILE A 58 4.16 -6.97 5.11
C ILE A 58 5.52 -7.46 5.60
N ALA A 59 6.52 -6.58 5.64
CA ALA A 59 7.86 -6.95 6.09
C ALA A 59 7.91 -7.51 7.52
N THR A 60 7.08 -6.96 8.41
CA THR A 60 6.95 -7.43 9.80
C THR A 60 6.35 -8.84 9.85
N LEU A 61 5.29 -9.10 9.09
CA LEU A 61 4.62 -10.40 9.05
C LEU A 61 5.48 -11.48 8.37
N GLU A 62 6.17 -11.15 7.30
CA GLU A 62 7.15 -12.05 6.67
C GLU A 62 8.31 -12.39 7.60
N SER A 63 8.74 -11.44 8.43
CA SER A 63 9.74 -11.71 9.46
C SER A 63 9.25 -12.72 10.49
N VAL A 64 7.99 -12.63 10.91
CA VAL A 64 7.38 -13.59 11.85
C VAL A 64 7.29 -14.98 11.21
N GLN A 65 6.89 -15.09 9.93
CA GLN A 65 6.81 -16.38 9.24
C GLN A 65 8.16 -17.09 9.10
N ARG A 66 9.27 -16.35 8.92
CA ARG A 66 10.61 -16.95 8.82
C ARG A 66 11.15 -17.48 10.16
N GLN A 67 10.58 -17.03 11.27
CA GLN A 67 11.00 -17.40 12.63
C GLN A 67 10.17 -18.54 13.23
N ALA A 68 9.07 -18.92 12.56
CA ALA A 68 8.18 -20.01 12.92
C ALA A 68 8.61 -21.31 12.21
#